data_AF-A0A1B2DXR8-F1
#
_entry.id   AF-A0A1B2DXR8-F1
#
_cell.length_a   1.000
_cell.length_b   1.000
_cell.length_c   1.000
_cell.angle_alpha   90.00
_cell.angle_beta   90.00
_cell.angle_gamma   90.00
#
_symmetry.space_group_name_H-M   'P 1'
#
loop_
_entity.id
_entity.type
_entity.pdbx_description
1 polymer ?
#
loop_
_entity_poly.entity_id
_entity_poly.type
_entity_poly.pdbx_seq_one_letter_code
_entity_poly.pdbx_strand_id
1 'polypeptide(L)'
;MEGGAAEIYRYQPREEDVQAAVLDHEEMGVIHYLQQQLLLSDESFTFVCLGWDEEDVAEGTTLIKLAKYFQRIYVVSTQNRFRSQLLAIYK
;
A
#
# COMPACT_ATOMS: atom_id res chain seq x y z
N MET A 1 0.22 3.85 -29.92
CA MET A 1 1.44 3.83 -29.09
C MET A 1 1.12 3.07 -27.83
N GLU A 2 2.04 2.19 -27.46
CA GLU A 2 1.86 0.95 -26.71
C GLU A 2 1.11 1.13 -25.38
N GLY A 3 0.09 0.29 -25.19
CA GLY A 3 -0.52 0.06 -23.88
C GLY A 3 0.47 -0.69 -23.02
N GLY A 4 1.30 0.05 -22.27
CA GLY A 4 2.14 -0.55 -21.24
C GLY A 4 1.25 -1.35 -20.28
N ALA A 5 1.49 -2.66 -20.18
CA ALA A 5 0.75 -3.52 -19.29
C ALA A 5 0.92 -3.03 -17.85
N ALA A 6 -0.18 -2.82 -17.14
CA ALA A 6 -0.14 -2.57 -15.70
C ALA A 6 0.16 -3.91 -15.01
N GLU A 7 1.23 -3.96 -14.22
CA GLU A 7 1.58 -5.14 -13.43
C GLU A 7 1.01 -5.00 -12.02
N ILE A 8 0.47 -6.10 -11.50
CA ILE A 8 -0.10 -6.16 -10.14
C ILE A 8 0.87 -6.96 -9.27
N TYR A 9 1.41 -6.32 -8.24
CA TYR A 9 2.31 -6.92 -7.27
C TYR A 9 1.59 -7.13 -5.94
N ARG A 10 1.70 -8.34 -5.39
CA ARG A 10 1.31 -8.59 -4.00
C ARG A 10 2.47 -8.18 -3.10
N TYR A 11 2.25 -7.20 -2.22
CA TYR A 11 3.29 -6.73 -1.32
C TYR A 11 3.51 -7.71 -0.17
N GLN A 12 4.76 -8.12 0.04
CA GLN A 12 5.18 -9.02 1.13
C GLN A 12 6.56 -8.56 1.67
N PRO A 13 6.59 -7.71 2.70
CA PRO A 13 7.84 -7.26 3.33
C PRO A 13 8.44 -8.36 4.20
N ARG A 14 9.69 -8.20 4.62
CA ARG A 14 10.31 -9.10 5.59
C ARG A 14 9.66 -8.91 6.96
N GLU A 15 9.49 -10.01 7.69
CA GLU A 15 8.83 -9.99 9.01
C GLU A 15 9.59 -9.11 10.02
N GLU A 16 10.92 -9.14 9.98
CA GLU A 16 11.79 -8.30 10.84
C GLU A 16 11.52 -6.80 10.68
N ASP A 17 11.34 -6.34 9.44
CA ASP A 17 11.06 -4.94 9.13
C ASP A 17 9.67 -4.53 9.64
N VAL A 18 8.67 -5.42 9.51
CA VAL A 18 7.31 -5.20 10.00
C VAL A 18 7.28 -5.08 11.53
N GLN A 19 8.03 -5.94 12.22
CA GLN A 19 8.10 -5.89 13.68
C GLN A 19 8.80 -4.62 14.15
N ALA A 20 9.90 -4.24 13.49
CA ALA A 20 10.65 -3.03 13.80
C ALA A 20 9.90 -1.73 13.48
N ALA A 21 8.92 -1.75 12.57
CA ALA A 21 8.16 -0.57 12.20
C ALA A 21 7.42 0.04 13.40
N VAL A 22 7.75 1.30 13.72
CA VAL A 22 7.09 2.10 14.74
C VAL A 22 6.15 3.08 14.06
N LEU A 23 4.92 3.16 14.57
CA LEU A 23 3.93 4.14 14.12
C LEU A 23 3.82 5.26 15.14
N ASP A 24 3.76 6.50 14.67
CA ASP A 24 3.39 7.62 15.52
C ASP A 24 1.86 7.73 15.70
N HIS A 25 1.42 8.73 16.45
CA HIS A 25 0.00 8.89 16.77
C HIS A 25 -0.87 9.23 15.55
N GLU A 26 -0.34 10.00 14.60
CA GLU A 26 -1.05 10.37 13.38
C GLU A 26 -1.20 9.16 12.46
N GLU A 27 -0.12 8.39 12.30
CA GLU A 27 -0.10 7.15 11.53
C GLU A 27 -1.08 6.12 12.11
N MET A 28 -1.13 5.99 13.44
CA MET A 28 -2.12 5.14 14.11
C MET A 28 -3.57 5.59 13.83
N GLY A 29 -3.81 6.90 13.71
CA GLY A 29 -5.10 7.45 13.28
C GLY A 29 -5.51 6.99 11.89
N VAL A 30 -4.56 6.97 10.95
CA VAL A 30 -4.78 6.47 9.58
C VAL A 30 -5.08 4.97 9.60
N ILE A 31 -4.34 4.15 10.36
CA ILE A 31 -4.62 2.71 10.48
C ILE A 31 -6.05 2.46 10.95
N HIS A 32 -6.48 3.15 12.01
CA HIS A 32 -7.83 3.00 12.54
C HIS A 32 -8.91 3.41 11.53
N TYR A 33 -8.69 4.52 10.82
CA TYR A 33 -9.59 4.95 9.75
C TYR A 33 -9.76 3.85 8.70
N LEU A 34 -8.66 3.24 8.24
CA LEU A 34 -8.72 2.20 7.20
C LEU A 34 -9.38 0.92 7.68
N GLN A 35 -9.11 0.50 8.91
CA GLN A 35 -9.82 -0.63 9.51
C GLN A 35 -11.33 -0.37 9.55
N GLN A 36 -11.76 0.84 9.92
CA GLN A 36 -13.18 1.21 9.91
C GLN A 36 -13.76 1.19 8.48
N GLN A 37 -13.04 1.69 7.49
CA GLN A 37 -13.51 1.65 6.10
C GLN A 37 -13.63 0.20 5.59
N LEU A 38 -12.69 -0.67 5.94
CA LEU A 38 -12.74 -2.11 5.59
C LEU A 38 -13.83 -2.89 6.34
N LEU A 39 -14.35 -2.36 7.46
CA LEU A 39 -15.55 -2.91 8.10
C LEU A 39 -16.83 -2.52 7.38
N LEU A 40 -16.82 -1.40 6.66
CA LEU A 40 -17.99 -0.82 5.98
C LEU A 40 -18.06 -1.18 4.48
N SER A 41 -16.94 -1.55 3.87
CA SER A 41 -16.82 -1.96 2.46
C SER A 41 -16.72 -3.49 2.36
N ASP A 42 -17.38 -4.08 1.37
CA ASP A 42 -17.52 -5.53 1.29
C ASP A 42 -16.23 -6.26 0.89
N GLU A 43 -15.23 -5.60 0.28
CA GLU A 43 -14.04 -6.32 -0.21
C GLU A 43 -12.70 -5.58 -0.08
N SER A 44 -12.64 -4.26 -0.30
CA SER A 44 -11.36 -3.55 -0.36
C SER A 44 -11.45 -2.04 -0.10
N PHE A 45 -10.31 -1.46 0.25
CA PHE A 45 -10.04 -0.04 0.26
C PHE A 45 -8.90 0.29 -0.71
N THR A 46 -9.03 1.35 -1.50
CA THR A 46 -8.07 1.67 -2.57
C THR A 46 -7.64 3.12 -2.53
N PHE A 47 -6.35 3.37 -2.71
CA PHE A 47 -5.74 4.69 -2.79
C PHE A 47 -4.94 4.87 -4.08
N VAL A 48 -4.75 6.13 -4.44
CA VAL A 48 -3.87 6.56 -5.53
C VAL A 48 -2.63 7.24 -4.94
N CYS A 49 -1.48 6.58 -5.02
CA CYS A 49 -0.17 7.09 -4.61
C CYS A 49 0.41 7.93 -5.76
N LEU A 50 0.21 9.24 -5.70
CA LEU A 50 0.73 10.18 -6.70
C LEU A 50 2.20 10.50 -6.42
N GLY A 51 3.03 10.38 -7.46
CA GLY A 51 4.45 10.78 -7.41
C GLY A 51 5.39 9.78 -6.76
N TRP A 52 4.91 8.58 -6.41
CA TRP A 52 5.75 7.47 -5.95
C TRP A 52 6.12 6.57 -7.13
N ASP A 53 7.38 6.17 -7.22
CA ASP A 53 7.83 5.12 -8.14
C ASP A 53 7.88 3.73 -7.48
N GLU A 54 8.22 2.71 -8.26
CA GLU A 54 8.19 1.30 -7.80
C GLU A 54 9.09 1.08 -6.59
N GLU A 55 10.22 1.78 -6.53
CA GLU A 55 11.19 1.70 -5.44
C GLU A 55 10.64 2.41 -4.20
N ASP A 56 10.06 3.61 -4.36
CA ASP A 56 9.37 4.34 -3.27
C ASP A 56 8.25 3.50 -2.64
N VAL A 57 7.50 2.75 -3.45
CA VAL A 57 6.44 1.87 -2.96
C VAL A 57 7.03 0.62 -2.31
N ALA A 58 8.00 -0.04 -2.94
CA ALA A 58 8.57 -1.29 -2.43
C ALA A 58 9.37 -1.10 -1.13
N GLU A 59 10.18 -0.05 -1.06
CA GLU A 59 11.05 0.28 0.07
C GLU A 59 10.39 1.25 1.06
N GLY A 60 9.23 1.81 0.67
CA GLY A 60 8.50 2.78 1.47
C GLY A 60 8.16 2.26 2.86
N THR A 61 8.66 2.96 3.88
CA THR A 61 8.33 2.68 5.28
C THR A 61 6.82 2.64 5.53
N THR A 62 6.03 3.37 4.74
CA THR A 62 4.56 3.33 4.77
C THR A 62 4.00 1.96 4.45
N LEU A 63 4.48 1.26 3.41
CA LEU A 63 3.96 -0.06 3.09
C LEU A 63 4.32 -1.09 4.15
N ILE A 64 5.52 -1.00 4.74
CA ILE A 64 5.94 -1.85 5.87
C ILE A 64 5.02 -1.62 7.07
N LYS A 65 4.74 -0.35 7.40
CA LYS A 65 3.81 0.02 8.49
C LYS A 65 2.39 -0.48 8.24
N LEU A 66 1.89 -0.38 7.01
CA LEU A 66 0.58 -0.93 6.63
C LEU A 66 0.55 -2.46 6.74
N ALA A 67 1.61 -3.14 6.31
CA ALA A 67 1.71 -4.60 6.35
C ALA A 67 1.70 -5.16 7.79
N LYS A 68 2.02 -4.33 8.80
CA LYS A 68 1.85 -4.67 10.22
C LYS A 68 0.39 -4.92 10.62
N TYR A 69 -0.55 -4.27 9.95
CA TYR A 69 -1.98 -4.32 10.29
C TYR A 69 -2.83 -4.96 9.19
N PHE A 70 -2.34 -5.06 7.97
CA PHE A 70 -3.08 -5.58 6.82
C PHE A 70 -2.26 -6.63 6.06
N GLN A 71 -2.80 -7.84 5.94
CA GLN A 71 -2.10 -8.97 5.29
C GLN A 71 -2.28 -9.03 3.77
N ARG A 72 -3.23 -8.26 3.22
CA ARG A 72 -3.59 -8.29 1.80
C ARG A 72 -3.45 -6.91 1.20
N ILE A 73 -2.22 -6.58 0.86
CA ILE A 73 -1.85 -5.32 0.21
C ILE A 73 -1.37 -5.62 -1.21
N TYR A 74 -1.96 -4.92 -2.18
CA TYR A 74 -1.63 -5.03 -3.59
C TYR A 74 -1.26 -3.67 -4.14
N VAL A 75 -0.24 -3.66 -5.00
CA VAL A 75 0.25 -2.47 -5.67
C VAL A 75 0.07 -2.69 -7.16
N VAL A 76 -0.56 -1.74 -7.84
CA VAL A 76 -0.52 -1.66 -9.29
C VAL A 76 0.43 -0.53 -9.65
N SER A 77 1.55 -0.89 -10.25
CA SER A 77 2.53 0.08 -10.72
C SER A 77 2.49 0.23 -12.23
N THR A 78 3.02 1.37 -12.71
CA THR A 78 3.34 1.56 -14.10
C THR A 78 4.80 1.99 -14.22
N GLN A 79 5.48 1.57 -15.29
CA GLN A 79 6.88 1.92 -15.58
C GLN A 79 7.18 3.43 -15.75
N ASN A 80 6.16 4.29 -15.65
CA ASN A 80 6.30 5.72 -15.81
C ASN A 80 6.19 6.44 -14.46
N ARG A 81 7.30 7.03 -14.01
CA ARG A 81 7.43 7.83 -12.77
C ARG A 81 6.45 9.01 -12.62
N PHE A 82 5.81 9.43 -13.70
CA PHE A 82 4.79 10.50 -13.67
C PHE A 82 3.36 9.96 -13.55
N ARG A 83 3.19 8.64 -13.40
CA ARG A 83 1.90 8.00 -13.22
C ARG A 83 1.73 7.54 -11.78
N SER A 84 0.49 7.55 -11.35
CA SER A 84 0.08 7.14 -10.02
C SER A 84 0.20 5.64 -9.84
N GLN A 85 0.54 5.19 -8.64
CA GLN A 85 0.38 3.79 -8.26
C GLN A 85 -0.93 3.58 -7.51
N LEU A 86 -1.55 2.42 -7.72
CA LEU A 86 -2.78 2.05 -7.01
C LEU A 86 -2.41 1.13 -5.86
N LEU A 87 -2.73 1.53 -4.63
CA LEU A 87 -2.59 0.69 -3.46
C LEU A 87 -3.97 0.18 -3.06
N ALA A 88 -4.17 -1.14 -3.07
CA ALA A 88 -5.41 -1.76 -2.63
C ALA A 88 -5.16 -2.65 -1.40
N ILE A 89 -5.93 -2.40 -0.35
CA ILE A 89 -5.93 -3.16 0.90
C ILE A 89 -7.24 -3.94 0.97
N TYR A 90 -7.17 -5.24 1.19
CA TYR A 90 -8.34 -6.12 1.28
C TYR A 90 -8.51 -6.64 2.71
N LYS A 91 -9.77 -6.96 3.06
CA LYS A 91 -10.11 -7.61 4.32
C LYS A 91 -9.60 -9.06 4.40
#